data_AF-A0A519BH31-F1
#
_entry.id   AF-A0A519BH31-F1
#
_cell.length_a   1.000
_cell.length_b   1.000
_cell.length_c   1.000
_cell.angle_alpha   90.00
_cell.angle_beta   90.00
_cell.angle_gamma   90.00
#
_symmetry.space_group_name_H-M   'P 1'
#
loop_
_entity.id
_entity.type
_entity.pdbx_description
1 polymer ?
#
loop_
_entity_poly.entity_id
_entity_poly.type
_entity_poly.pdbx_seq_one_letter_code
_entity_poly.pdbx_strand_id
1 'polypeptide(L)'
;MEKENIKYITGFGALNITGADWHILGNIRTGNWPISGIDYADTTELFGNAGLVSSGGFSKYTGDIKCASPARAIADMVYHNIFVLKRYPDHVIFNDYLLEDEDVVEFMKYFKIMLEQAQNKENDMLLRWKNEFVK
;
A
#
# COMPACT_ATOMS: atom_id res chain seq x y z
N MET A 1 17.08 -16.52 13.20
CA MET A 1 16.00 -15.59 13.57
C MET A 1 14.81 -15.96 12.72
N GLU A 2 13.79 -16.56 13.32
CA GLU A 2 12.49 -16.71 12.66
C GLU A 2 11.98 -15.29 12.36
N LYS A 3 11.72 -14.98 11.08
CA LYS A 3 11.16 -13.69 10.69
C LYS A 3 9.76 -13.60 11.27
N GLU A 4 9.50 -12.59 12.10
CA GLU A 4 8.12 -12.25 12.47
C GLU A 4 7.37 -11.85 11.19
N ASN A 5 6.46 -12.71 10.77
CA ASN A 5 5.56 -12.45 9.65
C ASN A 5 4.48 -11.48 10.15
N ILE A 6 4.77 -10.18 10.14
CA ILE A 6 3.87 -9.16 10.68
C ILE A 6 2.71 -9.01 9.69
N LYS A 7 1.53 -9.47 10.10
CA LYS A 7 0.29 -9.16 9.40
C LYS A 7 -0.15 -7.74 9.71
N TYR A 8 -0.50 -6.99 8.68
CA TYR A 8 -0.98 -5.62 8.80
C TYR A 8 -2.09 -5.35 7.77
N ILE A 9 -2.94 -4.38 8.07
CA ILE A 9 -3.99 -3.91 7.17
C ILE A 9 -3.35 -3.06 6.07
N THR A 10 -3.69 -3.32 4.81
CA THR A 10 -3.12 -2.61 3.65
C THR A 10 -4.16 -2.33 2.56
N GLY A 11 -3.71 -1.77 1.43
CA GLY A 11 -4.52 -1.40 0.28
C GLY A 11 -5.65 -0.41 0.64
N PHE A 12 -6.80 -0.56 -0.02
CA PHE A 12 -7.95 0.32 0.22
C PHE A 12 -8.42 0.32 1.68
N GLY A 13 -8.24 -0.76 2.43
CA GLY A 13 -8.59 -0.78 3.86
C GLY A 13 -7.75 0.20 4.66
N ALA A 14 -6.44 0.23 4.42
CA ALA A 14 -5.53 1.15 5.08
C ALA A 14 -5.80 2.61 4.67
N LEU A 15 -6.05 2.87 3.39
CA LEU A 15 -6.40 4.23 2.91
C LEU A 15 -7.68 4.76 3.56
N ASN A 16 -8.70 3.90 3.75
CA ASN A 16 -9.92 4.27 4.47
C ASN A 16 -9.70 4.53 5.97
N ILE A 17 -8.86 3.73 6.64
CA ILE A 17 -8.54 3.89 8.07
C ILE A 17 -7.75 5.18 8.31
N THR A 18 -6.81 5.49 7.43
CA THR A 18 -5.95 6.67 7.50
C THR A 18 -6.62 7.94 6.98
N GLY A 19 -7.78 7.82 6.33
CA GLY A 19 -8.53 8.95 5.76
C GLY A 19 -7.99 9.44 4.41
N ALA A 20 -7.09 8.70 3.78
CA ALA A 20 -6.52 9.02 2.47
C ALA A 20 -7.42 8.60 1.28
N ASP A 21 -8.48 7.83 1.52
CA ASP A 21 -9.53 7.53 0.54
C ASP A 21 -10.88 8.08 1.04
N TRP A 22 -11.59 8.78 0.17
CA TRP A 22 -12.89 9.38 0.44
C TRP A 22 -14.07 8.42 0.19
N HIS A 23 -13.82 7.26 -0.43
CA HIS A 23 -14.82 6.21 -0.67
C HIS A 23 -15.03 5.34 0.58
N ILE A 24 -15.48 5.96 1.65
CA ILE A 24 -15.54 5.36 2.98
C ILE A 24 -16.90 4.71 3.23
N LEU A 25 -17.19 3.50 2.73
CA LEU A 25 -18.46 2.83 3.09
C LEU A 25 -18.41 1.31 3.22
N GLY A 26 -17.71 0.58 2.35
CA GLY A 26 -17.79 -0.89 2.30
C GLY A 26 -17.14 -1.58 3.50
N ASN A 27 -15.82 -1.39 3.66
CA ASN A 27 -15.00 -2.12 4.62
C ASN A 27 -15.31 -1.74 6.07
N ILE A 28 -15.66 -0.48 6.34
CA ILE A 28 -16.11 -0.04 7.66
C ILE A 28 -17.38 -0.77 8.09
N ARG A 29 -18.32 -1.01 7.16
CA ARG A 29 -19.60 -1.66 7.48
C ARG A 29 -19.45 -3.14 7.77
N THR A 30 -18.54 -3.83 7.07
CA THR A 30 -18.36 -5.28 7.17
C THR A 30 -17.30 -5.68 8.19
N GLY A 31 -16.38 -4.77 8.55
CA GLY A 31 -15.22 -5.08 9.38
C GLY A 31 -14.18 -5.96 8.67
N ASN A 32 -14.31 -6.14 7.36
CA ASN A 32 -13.35 -6.91 6.56
C ASN A 32 -12.28 -5.97 6.01
N TRP A 33 -11.06 -6.15 6.49
CA TRP A 33 -9.90 -5.34 6.11
C TRP A 33 -8.91 -6.18 5.30
N PRO A 34 -8.43 -5.70 4.15
CA PRO A 34 -7.41 -6.42 3.39
C PRO A 34 -6.12 -6.55 4.19
N ILE A 35 -5.58 -7.77 4.29
CA ILE A 35 -4.40 -8.10 5.10
C ILE A 35 -3.22 -8.48 4.21
N SER A 36 -2.02 -8.04 4.61
CA SER A 36 -0.76 -8.46 3.99
C SER A 36 -0.55 -9.98 4.10
N GLY A 37 -0.05 -10.58 3.01
CA GLY A 37 0.12 -12.03 2.88
C GLY A 37 -1.17 -12.84 2.75
N ILE A 38 -2.35 -12.19 2.72
CA ILE A 38 -3.65 -12.82 2.49
C ILE A 38 -4.29 -12.24 1.23
N ASP A 39 -4.63 -10.95 1.25
CA ASP A 39 -5.32 -10.25 0.16
C ASP A 39 -4.34 -9.52 -0.74
N TYR A 40 -3.26 -9.00 -0.16
CA TYR A 40 -2.12 -8.40 -0.86
C TYR A 40 -0.85 -9.18 -0.55
N ALA A 41 0.18 -9.03 -1.39
CA ALA A 41 1.46 -9.66 -1.08
C ALA A 41 2.09 -9.00 0.15
N ASP A 42 2.78 -9.80 0.95
CA ASP A 42 3.57 -9.29 2.04
C ASP A 42 4.85 -8.63 1.50
N THR A 43 4.99 -7.34 1.72
CA THR A 43 6.14 -6.54 1.28
C THR A 43 7.12 -6.26 2.43
N THR A 44 6.95 -6.87 3.61
CA THR A 44 7.87 -6.69 4.75
C THR A 44 9.30 -7.12 4.45
N GLU A 45 9.52 -8.09 3.55
CA GLU A 45 10.87 -8.44 3.12
C GLU A 45 11.56 -7.32 2.34
N LEU A 46 10.77 -6.48 1.67
CA LEU A 46 11.25 -5.42 0.79
C LEU A 46 11.34 -4.07 1.50
N PHE A 47 10.28 -3.70 2.23
CA PHE A 47 10.13 -2.39 2.85
C PHE A 47 10.33 -2.42 4.38
N GLY A 48 10.48 -3.61 4.97
CA GLY A 48 10.49 -3.78 6.42
C GLY A 48 9.19 -3.29 7.06
N ASN A 49 9.33 -2.79 8.29
CA ASN A 49 8.22 -2.22 9.07
C ASN A 49 8.00 -0.73 8.81
N ALA A 50 8.69 -0.13 7.82
CA ALA A 50 8.51 1.28 7.49
C ALA A 50 7.08 1.55 7.02
N GLY A 51 6.48 2.65 7.48
CA GLY A 51 5.10 3.00 7.15
C GLY A 51 4.05 2.11 7.83
N LEU A 52 4.42 1.24 8.77
CA LEU A 52 3.44 0.53 9.60
C LEU A 52 3.11 1.37 10.84
N VAL A 53 1.88 1.87 10.90
CA VAL A 53 1.34 2.70 11.97
C VAL A 53 0.35 1.91 12.83
N SER A 54 0.02 2.44 14.00
CA SER A 54 -1.10 1.90 14.78
C SER A 54 -2.42 2.18 14.05
N SER A 55 -3.35 1.23 14.05
CA SER A 55 -4.73 1.46 13.56
C SER A 55 -5.59 2.33 14.50
N GLY A 56 -4.94 2.99 15.48
CA GLY A 56 -5.53 3.69 16.61
C GLY A 56 -6.67 4.65 16.24
N GLY A 57 -7.86 4.36 16.79
CA GLY A 57 -9.14 5.04 16.51
C GLY A 57 -10.17 4.10 15.86
N PHE A 58 -9.72 3.20 14.98
CA PHE A 58 -10.54 2.17 14.33
C PHE A 58 -10.56 0.82 15.07
N SER A 59 -9.94 0.77 16.25
CA SER A 59 -9.70 -0.45 17.05
C SER A 59 -10.92 -1.32 17.30
N LYS A 60 -12.13 -0.72 17.38
CA LYS A 60 -13.39 -1.49 17.53
C LYS A 60 -13.64 -2.49 16.40
N TYR A 61 -12.99 -2.35 15.24
CA TYR A 61 -13.11 -3.25 14.09
C TYR A 61 -11.79 -3.91 13.69
N THR A 62 -10.64 -3.43 14.16
CA THR A 62 -9.31 -3.87 13.68
C THR A 62 -8.48 -4.59 14.74
N GLY A 63 -8.81 -4.47 16.04
CA GLY A 63 -7.98 -4.97 17.13
C GLY A 63 -6.60 -4.28 17.19
N ASP A 64 -5.58 -4.98 17.71
CA ASP A 64 -4.19 -4.49 17.82
C ASP A 64 -3.36 -4.70 16.54
N ILE A 65 -4.02 -4.90 15.39
CA ILE A 65 -3.33 -5.10 14.11
C ILE A 65 -2.77 -3.75 13.62
N LYS A 66 -1.51 -3.77 13.15
CA LYS A 66 -0.87 -2.61 12.51
C LYS A 66 -1.55 -2.28 11.18
N CYS A 67 -1.47 -1.03 10.77
CA CYS A 67 -2.01 -0.54 9.51
C CYS A 67 -0.89 0.07 8.68
N ALA A 68 -0.93 -0.08 7.36
CA ALA A 68 -0.08 0.68 6.47
C ALA A 68 -0.45 2.17 6.50
N SER A 69 0.56 3.05 6.41
CA SER A 69 0.42 4.46 6.04
C SER A 69 -0.19 4.56 4.64
N PRO A 70 -0.73 5.74 4.24
CA PRO A 70 -1.23 5.92 2.88
C PRO A 70 -0.18 5.58 1.82
N ALA A 71 1.04 6.09 2.00
CA ALA A 71 2.17 5.79 1.13
C ALA A 71 2.49 4.30 1.03
N ARG A 72 2.53 3.59 2.17
CA ARG A 72 2.80 2.14 2.21
C ARG A 72 1.67 1.34 1.58
N ALA A 73 0.41 1.73 1.79
CA ALA A 73 -0.75 1.06 1.22
C ALA A 73 -0.74 1.13 -0.31
N ILE A 74 -0.46 2.31 -0.88
CA ILE A 74 -0.34 2.49 -2.34
C ILE A 74 0.86 1.67 -2.86
N ALA A 75 2.00 1.71 -2.19
CA ALA A 75 3.16 0.91 -2.58
C ALA A 75 2.85 -0.59 -2.62
N ASP A 76 2.13 -1.11 -1.62
CA ASP A 76 1.69 -2.51 -1.60
C ASP A 76 0.73 -2.85 -2.75
N MET A 77 -0.19 -1.94 -3.09
CA MET A 77 -1.11 -2.13 -4.22
C MET A 77 -0.38 -2.13 -5.56
N VAL A 78 0.55 -1.19 -5.76
CA VAL A 78 1.40 -1.11 -6.96
C VAL A 78 2.27 -2.36 -7.06
N TYR A 79 2.92 -2.74 -5.97
CA TYR A 79 3.76 -3.95 -5.91
C TYR A 79 2.95 -5.20 -6.25
N HIS A 80 1.80 -5.38 -5.62
CA HIS A 80 0.96 -6.56 -5.86
C HIS A 80 0.51 -6.65 -7.32
N ASN A 81 0.07 -5.54 -7.92
CA ASN A 81 -0.32 -5.56 -9.33
C ASN A 81 0.87 -5.85 -10.26
N ILE A 82 2.00 -5.18 -10.09
CA ILE A 82 3.13 -5.25 -11.03
C ILE A 82 3.97 -6.52 -10.82
N PHE A 83 4.36 -6.83 -9.59
CA PHE A 83 5.31 -7.90 -9.29
C PHE A 83 4.63 -9.25 -9.05
N VAL A 84 3.38 -9.28 -8.60
CA VAL A 84 2.66 -10.52 -8.29
C VAL A 84 1.71 -10.89 -9.42
N LEU A 85 0.80 -9.97 -9.76
CA LEU A 85 -0.20 -10.20 -10.80
C LEU A 85 0.34 -9.96 -12.23
N LYS A 86 1.55 -9.39 -12.36
CA LYS A 86 2.20 -9.07 -13.64
C LYS A 86 1.33 -8.21 -14.56
N ARG A 87 0.60 -7.25 -13.99
CA ARG A 87 -0.32 -6.36 -14.72
C ARG A 87 -0.14 -4.90 -14.32
N TYR A 88 -0.54 -4.01 -15.22
CA TYR A 88 -0.54 -2.58 -14.98
C TYR A 88 -1.59 -2.22 -13.90
N PRO A 89 -1.27 -1.39 -12.89
CA PRO A 89 -2.20 -1.00 -11.83
C PRO A 89 -3.13 0.15 -12.27
N ASP A 90 -3.97 -0.12 -13.26
CA ASP A 90 -4.89 0.83 -13.89
C ASP A 90 -5.89 1.53 -12.95
N HIS A 91 -6.26 0.87 -11.85
CA HIS A 91 -7.17 1.37 -10.82
C HIS A 91 -6.46 2.04 -9.64
N VAL A 92 -5.13 2.06 -9.63
CA VAL A 92 -4.35 2.74 -8.59
C VAL A 92 -3.90 4.09 -9.12
N ILE A 93 -4.77 5.08 -9.01
CA ILE A 93 -4.52 6.42 -9.51
C ILE A 93 -4.05 7.28 -8.34
N PHE A 94 -2.77 7.64 -8.33
CA PHE A 94 -2.14 8.31 -7.19
C PHE A 94 -2.85 9.60 -6.77
N ASN A 95 -3.30 10.38 -7.76
CA ASN A 95 -3.98 11.66 -7.56
C ASN A 95 -5.44 11.55 -7.09
N ASP A 96 -6.01 10.33 -7.05
CA ASP A 96 -7.38 10.12 -6.55
C ASP A 96 -7.42 10.01 -5.02
N TYR A 97 -6.25 9.92 -4.38
CA TYR A 97 -6.09 9.80 -2.93
C TYR A 97 -5.73 11.16 -2.30
N LEU A 98 -6.21 11.37 -1.08
CA LEU A 98 -5.97 12.58 -0.29
C LEU A 98 -4.61 12.49 0.42
N LEU A 99 -3.54 12.52 -0.36
CA LEU A 99 -2.16 12.39 0.12
C LEU A 99 -1.57 13.74 0.50
N GLU A 100 -0.80 13.76 1.58
CA GLU A 100 0.01 14.91 1.97
C GLU A 100 1.42 14.85 1.35
N ASP A 101 2.15 15.96 1.35
CA ASP A 101 3.52 16.01 0.79
C ASP A 101 4.44 14.95 1.43
N GLU A 102 4.25 14.67 2.72
CA GLU A 102 5.02 13.64 3.43
C GLU A 102 4.72 12.22 2.93
N ASP A 103 3.47 11.92 2.57
CA ASP A 103 3.09 10.64 1.96
C ASP A 103 3.77 10.47 0.61
N VAL A 104 3.83 11.54 -0.20
CA VAL A 104 4.50 11.50 -1.51
C VAL A 104 6.00 11.23 -1.34
N VAL A 105 6.64 11.94 -0.40
CA VAL A 105 8.06 11.73 -0.09
C VAL A 105 8.33 10.32 0.43
N GLU A 106 7.44 9.78 1.27
CA GLU A 106 7.53 8.40 1.75
C GLU A 106 7.34 7.39 0.61
N PHE A 107 6.32 7.57 -0.23
CA PHE A 107 6.04 6.69 -1.36
C PHE A 107 7.23 6.61 -2.32
N MET A 108 7.89 7.74 -2.59
CA MET A 108 9.06 7.77 -3.48
C MET A 108 10.23 6.92 -2.96
N LYS A 109 10.33 6.68 -1.65
CA LYS A 109 11.32 5.75 -1.08
C LYS A 109 10.97 4.30 -1.45
N TYR A 110 9.71 3.90 -1.32
CA TYR A 110 9.25 2.56 -1.72
C TYR A 110 9.35 2.36 -3.23
N PHE A 111 8.97 3.37 -4.02
CA PHE A 111 9.06 3.33 -5.47
C PHE A 111 10.50 3.10 -5.94
N LYS A 112 11.47 3.78 -5.33
CA LYS A 112 12.89 3.56 -5.62
C LYS A 112 13.31 2.10 -5.35
N ILE A 113 12.91 1.55 -4.21
CA ILE A 113 13.18 0.16 -3.85
C ILE A 113 12.55 -0.81 -4.87
N MET A 114 11.30 -0.56 -5.30
CA MET A 114 10.65 -1.37 -6.33
C MET A 114 11.40 -1.30 -7.67
N LEU A 115 11.84 -0.11 -8.10
CA LEU A 115 12.63 0.04 -9.33
C LEU A 115 13.95 -0.74 -9.28
N GLU A 116 14.62 -0.77 -8.12
CA GLU A 116 15.88 -1.52 -7.94
C GLU A 116 15.69 -3.04 -8.04
N GLN A 117 14.50 -3.56 -7.71
CA GLN A 117 14.15 -4.98 -7.83
C GLN A 117 13.53 -5.35 -9.19
N ALA A 118 13.06 -4.36 -9.96
CA ALA A 118 12.25 -4.58 -11.15
C ALA A 118 13.05 -5.23 -12.29
N GLN A 119 12.46 -6.25 -12.90
CA GLN A 119 12.88 -6.78 -14.19
C GLN A 119 12.27 -5.96 -15.34
N ASN A 120 12.74 -6.16 -16.57
CA ASN A 120 12.38 -5.32 -17.74
C ASN A 120 10.89 -4.94 -17.82
N LYS A 121 9.96 -5.91 -17.77
CA LYS A 121 8.52 -5.62 -17.87
C LYS A 121 7.96 -4.86 -16.66
N GLU A 122 8.46 -5.14 -15.46
CA GLU A 122 8.06 -4.46 -14.23
C GLU A 122 8.57 -3.02 -14.22
N ASN A 123 9.80 -2.83 -14.70
CA ASN A 123 10.45 -1.53 -14.84
C ASN A 123 9.65 -0.64 -15.80
N ASP A 124 9.28 -1.16 -16.97
CA ASP A 124 8.45 -0.45 -17.94
C ASP A 124 7.11 -0.02 -17.34
N MET A 125 6.44 -0.91 -16.59
CA MET A 125 5.17 -0.59 -15.93
C MET A 125 5.33 0.45 -14.82
N LEU A 126 6.36 0.35 -13.98
CA LEU A 126 6.65 1.31 -12.92
C LEU A 126 6.97 2.69 -13.48
N LEU A 127 7.82 2.78 -14.50
CA LEU A 127 8.19 4.06 -15.13
C LEU A 127 7.01 4.71 -15.83
N ARG A 128 6.18 3.92 -16.53
CA ARG A 128 4.93 4.42 -17.10
C ARG A 128 4.02 4.98 -16.02
N TRP A 129 3.78 4.22 -14.96
CA TRP A 129 2.90 4.62 -13.88
C TRP A 129 3.40 5.89 -13.17
N LYS A 130 4.72 6.02 -12.97
CA LYS A 130 5.33 7.26 -12.45
C LYS A 130 5.09 8.48 -13.35
N ASN A 131 5.12 8.32 -14.66
CA ASN A 131 4.89 9.44 -15.58
C ASN A 131 3.43 9.92 -15.57
N GLU A 132 2.49 9.06 -15.19
CA GLU A 132 1.09 9.44 -14.98
C GLU A 132 0.87 10.19 -13.64
N PHE A 133 1.85 10.12 -12.72
CA PHE A 133 1.85 10.78 -11.41
C PHE A 133 2.37 12.24 -11.44
N VAL A 134 3.40 12.55 -12.23
CA VAL A 134 4.02 13.88 -12.25
C VAL A 134 3.15 14.86 -13.05
N LYS A 135 2.47 15.79 -12.36
CA LYS A 135 1.92 17.03 -12.94
C LYS A 135 2.78 18.22 -12.57
#